data_AF-A0A538JYZ7-F1
#
_entry.id   AF-A0A538JYZ7-F1
#
_cell.length_a   1.000
_cell.length_b   1.000
_cell.length_c   1.000
_cell.angle_alpha   90.00
_cell.angle_beta   90.00
_cell.angle_gamma   90.00
#
_symmetry.space_group_name_H-M   'P 1'
#
loop_
_entity.id
_entity.type
_entity.pdbx_description
1 polymer ?
#
loop_
_entity_poly.entity_id
_entity_poly.type
_entity_poly.pdbx_seq_one_letter_code
_entity_poly.pdbx_strand_id
1 'polypeptide(L)' 'ILDGLKENGAEDVLVVVGGTIPKEDSEELRHQGVAEIFTPGAPTSEIVDFLRDKVPA' A
#
# COMPACT_ATOMS: atom_id res chain seq x y z
N ILE A 1 7.80 -6.94 -6.49
CA ILE A 1 8.28 -5.92 -5.52
C ILE A 1 8.21 -6.47 -4.10
N LEU A 2 7.02 -6.92 -3.64
CA LEU A 2 6.83 -7.49 -2.30
C LEU A 2 7.79 -8.65 -2.01
N ASP A 3 7.89 -9.63 -2.93
CA ASP A 3 8.86 -10.72 -2.80
C ASP A 3 10.30 -10.21 -2.70
N GLY A 4 10.66 -9.18 -3.49
CA GLY A 4 11.98 -8.57 -3.44
C GLY A 4 12.28 -7.86 -2.12
N LEU A 5 11.28 -7.18 -1.53
CA LEU A 5 11.43 -6.58 -0.20
C LEU A 5 11.67 -7.67 0.85
N LYS A 6 10.89 -8.75 0.79
CA LYS A 6 11.04 -9.91 1.68
C LYS A 6 12.41 -10.58 1.55
N GLU A 7 12.87 -10.83 0.34
CA GLU A 7 14.18 -11.43 0.06
C GLU A 7 15.34 -10.58 0.58
N ASN A 8 15.16 -9.26 0.63
CA ASN A 8 16.16 -8.32 1.15
C ASN A 8 15.98 -7.99 2.64
N GLY A 9 15.07 -8.67 3.34
CA GLY A 9 14.80 -8.45 4.77
C GLY A 9 14.17 -7.09 5.09
N ALA A 10 13.50 -6.46 4.13
CA ALA A 10 12.87 -5.14 4.23
C ALA A 10 11.34 -5.24 4.39
N GLU A 11 10.87 -6.21 5.20
CA GLU A 11 9.44 -6.44 5.46
C GLU A 11 8.79 -5.32 6.30
N ASP A 12 9.60 -4.42 6.87
CA ASP A 12 9.17 -3.21 7.58
C ASP A 12 8.77 -2.05 6.65
N VAL A 13 9.07 -2.15 5.36
CA VAL A 13 8.74 -1.13 4.38
C VAL A 13 7.24 -1.14 4.06
N LEU A 14 6.56 -0.03 4.38
CA LEU A 14 5.16 0.17 4.05
C LEU A 14 4.97 0.33 2.54
N VAL A 15 4.19 -0.57 1.93
CA VAL A 15 3.84 -0.50 0.50
C VAL A 15 2.40 -0.06 0.34
N VAL A 16 2.20 1.03 -0.39
CA VAL A 16 0.87 1.51 -0.83
C VAL A 16 0.81 1.50 -2.35
N VAL A 17 -0.37 1.23 -2.90
CA VAL A 17 -0.60 1.18 -4.35
C VAL A 17 -1.63 2.22 -4.74
N GLY A 18 -1.48 2.82 -5.92
CA GLY A 18 -2.45 3.76 -6.46
C GLY A 18 -2.80 3.45 -7.91
N GLY A 19 -3.98 3.91 -8.35
CA GLY A 19 -4.44 3.81 -9.75
C GLY A 19 -5.75 3.07 -9.91
N THR A 20 -6.15 2.83 -11.16
CA THR A 20 -7.40 2.14 -11.49
C THR A 20 -7.21 0.64 -11.36
N ILE A 21 -7.62 0.08 -10.23
CA ILE A 21 -7.43 -1.34 -9.88
C ILE A 21 -8.80 -2.02 -9.72
N PRO A 22 -9.05 -3.15 -10.38
CA PRO A 22 -10.25 -3.96 -10.16
C PRO A 22 -10.40 -4.41 -8.71
N LYS A 23 -11.64 -4.67 -8.27
CA LYS A 23 -11.91 -5.06 -6.89
C LYS A 23 -11.24 -6.40 -6.51
N GLU A 24 -11.23 -7.36 -7.44
CA GLU A 24 -10.57 -8.66 -7.23
C GLU A 24 -9.05 -8.53 -7.04
N ASP A 25 -8.40 -7.73 -7.89
CA ASP A 25 -6.96 -7.43 -7.76
C ASP A 25 -6.64 -6.68 -6.46
N SER A 26 -7.57 -5.84 -6.00
CA SER A 26 -7.42 -5.09 -4.76
C SER A 26 -7.32 -5.99 -3.53
N GLU A 27 -8.16 -7.02 -3.46
CA GLU A 27 -8.15 -8.00 -2.36
C GLU A 27 -6.88 -8.85 -2.40
N GLU A 28 -6.47 -9.29 -3.59
CA GLU A 28 -5.23 -10.06 -3.77
C GLU A 28 -4.00 -9.27 -3.33
N LEU A 29 -3.89 -8.01 -3.75
CA LEU A 29 -2.77 -7.13 -3.38
C LEU A 29 -2.67 -6.92 -1.86
N ARG A 30 -3.81 -6.76 -1.17
CA ARG A 30 -3.83 -6.67 0.30
C ARG A 30 -3.37 -7.98 0.94
N HIS A 31 -3.77 -9.13 0.40
CA HIS A 31 -3.34 -10.42 0.91
C HIS A 31 -1.83 -10.64 0.74
N GLN A 32 -1.23 -10.09 -0.32
CA GLN A 32 0.21 -10.15 -0.59
C GLN A 32 1.04 -9.21 0.30
N GLY A 33 0.43 -8.28 1.04
CA GLY A 33 1.12 -7.37 1.95
C GLY A 33 1.10 -5.89 1.53
N VAL A 34 0.28 -5.50 0.55
CA VAL A 34 -0.01 -4.07 0.32
C VAL A 34 -0.84 -3.54 1.47
N ALA A 35 -0.37 -2.44 2.08
CA ALA A 35 -1.01 -1.84 3.24
C ALA A 35 -2.29 -1.07 2.88
N GLU A 36 -2.29 -0.35 1.75
CA GLU A 36 -3.45 0.40 1.29
C GLU A 36 -3.45 0.62 -0.22
N ILE A 37 -4.65 0.75 -0.80
CA ILE A 37 -4.87 0.93 -2.23
C ILE A 37 -5.72 2.18 -2.45
N PHE A 38 -5.14 3.19 -3.09
CA PHE A 38 -5.78 4.46 -3.40
C PHE A 38 -6.27 4.49 -4.85
N THR A 39 -7.58 4.38 -5.03
CA THR A 39 -8.23 4.42 -6.35
C THR A 39 -8.37 5.86 -6.86
N PRO A 40 -8.67 6.06 -8.17
CA PRO A 40 -8.80 7.41 -8.72
C PRO A 40 -9.88 8.21 -7.97
N GLY A 41 -9.55 9.43 -7.58
CA GLY A 41 -10.42 10.30 -6.80
C GLY A 41 -10.15 10.28 -5.29
N ALA A 42 -9.27 9.40 -4.80
CA ALA A 42 -8.80 9.45 -3.42
C ALA A 42 -8.16 10.82 -3.12
N PRO A 43 -8.62 11.54 -2.08
CA PRO A 43 -8.07 12.84 -1.74
C PRO A 43 -6.64 12.70 -1.21
N THR A 44 -5.74 13.57 -1.65
CA THR A 44 -4.34 13.53 -1.21
C THR A 44 -4.20 13.66 0.31
N SER A 45 -5.13 14.35 0.98
CA SER A 45 -5.17 14.44 2.44
C SER A 45 -5.32 13.07 3.10
N GLU A 46 -6.16 12.19 2.56
CA GLU A 46 -6.36 10.84 3.10
C GLU A 46 -5.10 9.99 2.95
N ILE A 47 -4.41 10.11 1.81
CA ILE A 47 -3.12 9.43 1.59
C ILE A 47 -2.08 9.92 2.62
N VAL A 48 -2.00 11.22 2.84
CA VAL A 48 -1.07 11.83 3.81
C VAL A 48 -1.38 11.39 5.23
N ASP A 49 -2.66 11.40 5.62
CA ASP A 49 -3.10 11.01 6.95
C ASP A 49 -2.84 9.52 7.21
N PHE A 50 -3.09 8.67 6.21
CA PHE A 50 -2.74 7.25 6.27
C PHE A 50 -1.24 7.02 6.49
N LEU A 51 -0.38 7.71 5.73
CA LEU A 51 1.07 7.57 5.87
C LEU A 51 1.57 8.03 7.23
N ARG A 52 1.01 9.12 7.77
CA ARG A 52 1.35 9.63 9.11
C ARG A 52 0.91 8.69 10.24
N ASP A 53 -0.19 7.97 10.08
CA ASP A 53 -0.67 6.99 11.04
C ASP A 53 0.21 5.72 11.07
N LYS A 54 0.68 5.29 9.89
CA LYS A 54 1.41 4.02 9.74
C LYS A 54 2.92 4.12 9.87
N VAL A 55 3.51 5.29 9.66
CA VAL A 55 4.96 5.48 9.71
C VAL A 55 5.33 6.26 10.97
N PRO A 56 6.15 5.69 11.88
CA PRO A 56 6.65 6.42 13.04
C PRO A 56 7.54 7.59 12.62
N ALA A 57 7.54 8.65 13.44
CA ALA A 57 8.34 9.87 13.23
C ALA A 57 9.84 9.67 13.48
#